data_AF-A0A9P3Z2I0-F1
#
_entry.id   AF-A0A9P3Z2I0-F1
#
_cell.length_a   1.000
_cell.length_b   1.000
_cell.length_c   1.000
_cell.angle_alpha   90.00
_cell.angle_beta   90.00
_cell.angle_gamma   90.00
#
_symmetry.space_group_name_H-M   'P 1'
#
loop_
_entity.id
_entity.type
_entity.pdbx_description
1 polymer ?
#
loop_
_entity_poly.entity_id
_entity_poly.type
_entity_poly.pdbx_seq_one_letter_code
_entity_poly.pdbx_strand_id
1 'polypeptide(L)' 'MYIIIQDYSDKKYVKDKQVARCGNAVPPPFAEALVRANLPELCQSKQIDA' A
#
# COMPACT_ATOMS: atom_id res chain seq x y z
N MET A 1 -7.56 9.04 -2.40
CA MET A 1 -7.93 7.89 -3.26
C MET A 1 -6.84 7.74 -4.31
N TYR A 2 -6.20 6.57 -4.40
CA TYR A 2 -5.19 6.33 -5.44
C TYR A 2 -5.86 6.11 -6.80
N ILE A 3 -5.27 6.65 -7.87
CA ILE A 3 -5.72 6.45 -9.24
C ILE A 3 -4.71 5.53 -9.94
N ILE A 4 -5.16 4.34 -10.33
CA ILE A 4 -4.36 3.36 -11.06
C ILE A 4 -4.74 3.51 -12.53
N ILE A 5 -3.82 4.03 -13.34
CA ILE A 5 -4.11 4.32 -14.75
C ILE A 5 -3.92 3.05 -15.61
N GLN A 6 -2.89 2.28 -15.30
CA GLN A 6 -2.41 1.19 -16.14
C GLN A 6 -1.95 0.00 -15.30
N ASP A 7 -2.17 -1.20 -15.82
CA ASP A 7 -1.71 -2.45 -15.22
C ASP A 7 -0.30 -2.84 -15.69
N TYR A 8 0.28 -3.87 -15.09
CA TYR A 8 1.61 -4.39 -15.45
C TYR A 8 1.72 -4.92 -16.90
N SER A 9 0.58 -5.17 -17.56
CA SER A 9 0.48 -5.60 -18.97
C SER A 9 0.15 -4.44 -19.92
N ASP A 10 0.39 -3.20 -19.51
CA ASP A 10 0.05 -1.97 -20.24
C ASP A 10 -1.45 -1.77 -20.56
N LYS A 11 -2.33 -2.57 -19.98
CA LYS A 11 -3.78 -2.44 -20.16
C LYS A 11 -4.34 -1.37 -19.24
N LYS A 12 -5.30 -0.58 -19.75
CA LYS A 12 -6.05 0.39 -18.93
C LYS A 12 -6.73 -0.33 -17.77
N TYR A 13 -6.55 0.18 -16.56
CA TYR A 13 -7.15 -0.42 -15.38
C TYR A 13 -8.65 -0.08 -15.33
N VAL A 14 -9.51 -1.09 -15.26
CA VAL A 14 -10.98 -0.91 -15.26
C VAL A 14 -11.43 -0.37 -13.89
N LYS A 15 -12.39 0.56 -13.90
CA LYS A 15 -12.89 1.24 -12.69
C LYS A 15 -13.35 0.25 -11.61
N ASP A 16 -14.06 -0.81 -11.98
CA ASP A 16 -14.56 -1.81 -11.01
C ASP A 16 -13.41 -2.52 -10.28
N LYS A 17 -12.36 -2.88 -11.00
CA LYS A 17 -11.14 -3.45 -10.42
C LYS A 17 -10.42 -2.44 -9.52
N GLN A 18 -10.46 -1.16 -9.86
CA GLN A 18 -9.86 -0.10 -9.05
C GLN A 18 -10.62 0.09 -7.74
N VAL A 19 -11.95 0.15 -7.79
CA VAL A 19 -12.79 0.30 -6.60
C VAL A 19 -12.59 -0.88 -5.65
N ALA A 20 -12.59 -2.12 -6.17
CA ALA A 20 -12.31 -3.30 -5.35
C ALA A 20 -10.92 -3.26 -4.70
N ARG A 21 -9.89 -2.84 -5.45
CA ARG A 21 -8.52 -2.75 -4.93
C ARG A 21 -8.37 -1.66 -3.89
N CYS A 22 -8.85 -0.46 -4.17
CA CYS A 22 -8.76 0.68 -3.26
C CYS A 22 -9.66 0.51 -2.02
N GLY A 23 -10.81 -0.16 -2.14
CA GLY A 23 -11.71 -0.45 -1.01
C GLY A 23 -11.15 -1.48 -0.02
N ASN A 24 -10.32 -2.41 -0.50
CA ASN A 24 -9.64 -3.41 0.34
C ASN A 24 -8.24 -2.98 0.79
N ALA A 25 -7.73 -1.85 0.27
CA ALA A 25 -6.42 -1.34 0.65
C ALA A 25 -6.49 -0.62 2.00
N VAL A 26 -5.45 -0.80 2.81
CA VAL A 26 -5.24 -0.02 4.03
C VAL A 26 -4.92 1.44 3.64
N PRO A 27 -5.59 2.44 4.23
CA PRO A 27 -5.25 3.83 4.00
C PRO A 27 -3.77 4.11 4.37
N PRO A 28 -3.03 4.90 3.57
CA PRO A 28 -1.63 5.23 3.83
C PRO A 28 -1.33 5.73 5.24
N PRO A 29 -2.12 6.65 5.84
CA PRO A 29 -1.83 7.12 7.20
C PRO A 29 -2.02 6.03 8.26
N PHE A 30 -2.79 4.97 7.96
CA PHE A 30 -3.02 3.86 8.88
C PHE A 30 -1.96 2.76 8.78
N ALA A 31 -1.27 2.66 7.64
CA ALA A 31 -0.27 1.63 7.43
C ALA A 31 0.82 1.67 8.51
N GLU A 32 1.35 2.85 8.84
CA GLU A 32 2.38 3.01 9.87
C GLU A 32 1.86 2.66 11.27
N ALA A 33 0.65 3.13 11.62
CA ALA A 33 0.05 2.85 12.92
C ALA A 33 -0.19 1.35 13.13
N LEU A 34 -0.66 0.64 12.09
CA LEU A 34 -0.87 -0.80 12.14
C LEU A 34 0.43 -1.59 12.26
N VAL A 35 1.47 -1.20 11.55
CA VAL A 35 2.80 -1.84 11.67
C VAL A 35 3.36 -1.61 13.07
N ARG A 36 3.27 -0.39 13.61
CA ARG A 36 3.73 -0.09 14.98
C ARG A 36 2.98 -0.87 16.06
N ALA A 37 1.68 -1.11 15.87
CA ALA A 37 0.85 -1.84 16.82
C ALA A 37 1.08 -3.36 16.79
N ASN A 38 1.30 -3.94 15.60
CA ASN A 38 1.34 -5.40 15.42
C ASN A 38 2.74 -5.98 15.21
N LEU A 39 3.68 -5.19 14.69
CA LEU A 39 5.03 -5.62 14.25
C LEU A 39 6.07 -4.56 14.65
N PRO A 40 6.23 -4.26 15.96
CA PRO A 40 7.13 -3.22 16.44
C PRO A 40 8.60 -3.44 16.04
N GLU A 41 9.01 -4.68 15.78
CA GLU A 41 10.34 -5.06 15.29
C GLU A 41 10.64 -4.52 13.89
N LEU A 42 9.62 -4.35 13.03
CA LEU A 42 9.78 -3.78 11.69
C LEU A 42 9.82 -2.24 11.70
N CYS A 43 9.39 -1.62 12.80
CA CYS A 43 9.52 -0.17 12.99
C CYS A 43 10.93 0.27 13.38
N GLN A 44 11.84 -0.66 13.69
CA GLN A 44 13.23 -0.34 13.91
C GLN A 44 13.88 -0.11 12.55
N SER A 45 14.28 1.14 12.28
CA SER A 45 15.11 1.48 11.12
C SER A 45 16.34 0.58 11.16
N LYS A 46 16.42 -0.41 10.26
CA LYS A 46 17.69 -1.10 10.00
C LYS A 46 18.69 0.02 9.69
N GLN A 47 19.71 0.18 10.54
CA GLN A 47 20.91 0.90 10.15
C GLN A 47 21.35 0.21 8.87
N ILE A 48 21.21 0.92 7.75
CA ILE A 48 21.74 0.46 6.48
C ILE A 48 23.22 0.77 6.66
N ASP A 49 23.97 -0.21 7.14
CA ASP A 49 25.43 -0.15 7.17
C ASP A 49 25.87 0.06 5.72
N ALA A 50 26.30 1.28 5.43
CA ALA A 50 26.88 1.71 4.18
C ALA A 50 28.40 1.66 4.26
#